data_AF-A0A7Y5QPY5-F1
#
_entry.id   AF-A0A7Y5QPY5-F1
#
_cell.length_a   1.000
_cell.length_b   1.000
_cell.length_c   1.000
_cell.angle_alpha   90.00
_cell.angle_beta   90.00
_cell.angle_gamma   90.00
#
_symmetry.space_group_name_H-M   'P 1'
#
loop_
_entity.id
_entity.type
_entity.pdbx_description
1 polymer ?
#
loop_
_entity_poly.entity_id
_entity_poly.type
_entity_poly.pdbx_seq_one_letter_code
_entity_poly.pdbx_strand_id
1 'polypeptide(L)'
;MLAQHGFTRSLDVMAICSLVAAIHASASELGRQIGGAPFGPLHHGGARRQVFLAPVQSGAGPILVLAVFDERTSLGVVRHFFGALARRLATLGEPPGTTLPSTGDLERDLSRNLAMLFGRA
;
A
#
# COMPACT_ATOMS: atom_id res chain seq x y z
N MET A 1 3.50 -6.24 6.76
CA MET A 1 3.69 -4.81 7.08
C MET A 1 5.18 -4.55 7.22
N LEU A 2 5.74 -3.49 6.60
CA LEU A 2 7.17 -3.15 6.70
C LEU A 2 7.46 -2.03 7.71
N ALA A 3 6.60 -1.01 7.77
CA ALA A 3 6.71 0.09 8.73
C ALA A 3 5.34 0.78 8.91
N GLN A 4 5.17 1.48 10.05
CA GLN A 4 4.06 2.42 10.28
C GLN A 4 4.57 3.69 10.95
N HIS A 5 3.89 4.81 10.69
CA HIS A 5 4.12 6.07 11.38
C HIS A 5 2.82 6.90 11.43
N GLY A 6 2.64 7.69 12.49
CA GLY A 6 1.55 8.67 12.59
C GLY A 6 0.17 8.14 12.99
N PHE A 7 0.06 6.87 13.39
CA PHE A 7 -1.20 6.32 13.90
C PHE A 7 -1.32 6.50 15.42
N THR A 8 -2.43 7.10 15.85
CA THR A 8 -2.75 7.38 17.26
C THR A 8 -3.89 6.50 17.81
N ARG A 9 -4.46 5.61 16.99
CA ARG A 9 -5.54 4.67 17.38
C ARG A 9 -5.12 3.22 17.11
N SER A 10 -5.72 2.30 17.84
CA SER A 10 -5.64 0.85 17.61
C SER A 10 -6.32 0.49 16.29
N LEU A 11 -5.56 0.55 15.20
CA LEU A 11 -5.97 0.02 13.90
C LEU A 11 -5.28 -1.33 13.69
N ASP A 12 -5.99 -2.28 13.09
CA ASP A 12 -5.37 -3.48 12.58
C ASP A 12 -4.60 -3.13 11.29
N VAL A 13 -3.32 -2.80 11.48
CA VAL A 13 -2.45 -2.36 10.39
C VAL A 13 -2.18 -3.51 9.41
N MET A 14 -2.18 -4.76 9.88
CA MET A 14 -1.96 -5.92 9.02
C MET A 14 -3.12 -6.11 8.06
N ALA A 15 -4.35 -6.04 8.59
CA ALA A 15 -5.56 -5.98 7.80
C ALA A 15 -5.56 -4.86 6.76
N ILE A 16 -5.17 -3.64 7.15
CA ILE A 16 -5.07 -2.50 6.23
C ILE A 16 -4.04 -2.80 5.12
N CYS A 17 -2.85 -3.31 5.46
CA CYS A 17 -1.84 -3.69 4.47
C CYS A 17 -2.37 -4.75 3.48
N SER A 18 -3.08 -5.76 3.97
CA SER A 18 -3.72 -6.80 3.16
C SER A 18 -4.73 -6.21 2.17
N LEU A 19 -5.64 -5.35 2.64
CA LEU A 19 -6.60 -4.64 1.78
C LEU A 19 -5.90 -3.78 0.73
N VAL A 20 -4.88 -3.04 1.13
CA VAL A 20 -4.09 -2.19 0.24
C VAL A 20 -3.41 -2.99 -0.87
N ALA A 21 -2.82 -4.14 -0.53
CA ALA A 21 -2.24 -5.04 -1.52
C ALA A 21 -3.29 -5.55 -2.51
N ALA A 22 -4.47 -5.94 -2.03
CA ALA A 22 -5.58 -6.39 -2.88
C ALA A 22 -6.11 -5.28 -3.80
N ILE A 23 -6.28 -4.05 -3.29
CA ILE A 23 -6.68 -2.88 -4.08
C ILE A 23 -5.65 -2.60 -5.18
N HIS A 24 -4.36 -2.58 -4.84
CA HIS A 24 -3.31 -2.33 -5.82
C HIS A 24 -3.25 -3.40 -6.91
N ALA A 25 -3.33 -4.68 -6.53
CA ALA A 25 -3.30 -5.79 -7.48
C ALA A 25 -4.51 -5.73 -8.43
N SER A 26 -5.71 -5.53 -7.88
CA SER A 26 -6.95 -5.45 -8.65
C SER A 26 -6.96 -4.25 -9.61
N ALA A 27 -6.56 -3.07 -9.15
CA ALA A 27 -6.47 -1.87 -9.97
C ALA A 27 -5.38 -1.98 -11.04
N SER A 28 -4.26 -2.63 -10.73
CA SER A 28 -3.21 -2.88 -11.71
C SER A 28 -3.71 -3.78 -12.83
N GLU A 29 -4.43 -4.84 -12.50
CA GLU A 29 -4.97 -5.76 -13.49
C GLU A 29 -6.08 -5.11 -14.32
N LEU A 30 -7.00 -4.40 -13.67
CA LEU A 30 -8.04 -3.63 -14.36
C LEU A 30 -7.42 -2.63 -15.36
N GLY A 31 -6.37 -1.90 -14.95
CA GLY A 31 -5.66 -0.98 -15.84
C GLY A 31 -5.11 -1.69 -17.09
N ARG A 32 -4.52 -2.88 -16.93
CA ARG A 32 -4.04 -3.68 -18.07
C ARG A 32 -5.17 -4.05 -19.02
N GLN A 33 -6.33 -4.43 -18.49
CA GLN A 33 -7.49 -4.81 -19.31
C GLN A 33 -8.11 -3.63 -20.06
N ILE A 34 -8.17 -2.45 -19.43
CA ILE A 34 -8.80 -1.26 -20.04
C ILE A 34 -7.85 -0.50 -20.96
N GLY A 35 -6.59 -0.36 -20.57
CA GLY A 35 -5.63 0.56 -21.21
C GLY A 35 -4.27 -0.04 -21.52
N GLY A 36 -4.07 -1.34 -21.36
CA GLY A 36 -2.80 -2.03 -21.67
C GLY A 36 -1.67 -1.78 -20.67
N ALA A 37 -1.91 -1.00 -19.61
CA ALA A 37 -0.91 -0.69 -18.59
C ALA A 37 -1.55 -0.61 -17.19
N PRO A 38 -0.84 -1.01 -16.12
CA PRO A 38 -1.35 -0.87 -14.76
C PRO A 38 -1.75 0.57 -14.44
N PHE A 39 -2.83 0.76 -13.69
CA PHE A 39 -3.12 2.06 -13.11
C PHE A 39 -1.98 2.50 -12.20
N GLY A 40 -1.64 3.79 -12.29
CA GLY A 40 -0.56 4.41 -11.54
C GLY A 40 -0.91 4.62 -10.06
N PRO A 41 -0.29 5.62 -9.40
CA PRO A 41 -0.67 5.98 -8.05
C PRO A 41 -2.18 6.16 -7.90
N LEU A 42 -2.77 5.49 -6.92
CA LEU A 42 -4.20 5.51 -6.66
C LEU A 42 -4.50 6.54 -5.56
N HIS A 43 -5.54 7.34 -5.75
CA HIS A 43 -6.08 8.21 -4.73
C HIS A 43 -7.56 7.90 -4.55
N HIS A 44 -7.98 7.74 -3.31
CA HIS A 44 -9.39 7.67 -2.96
C HIS A 44 -9.71 8.84 -2.04
N GLY A 45 -10.57 9.73 -2.51
CA GLY A 45 -11.12 10.82 -1.73
C GLY A 45 -12.25 10.32 -0.83
N GLY A 46 -12.22 10.72 0.44
CA GLY A 46 -13.33 10.55 1.37
C GLY A 46 -13.65 11.88 2.06
N ALA A 47 -14.81 11.94 2.73
CA ALA A 47 -15.34 13.20 3.28
C ALA A 47 -14.45 13.85 4.36
N ARG A 48 -13.72 13.04 5.14
CA ARG A 48 -12.84 13.51 6.25
C ARG A 48 -11.44 12.92 6.21
N ARG A 49 -11.25 11.88 5.41
CA ARG A 49 -9.99 11.16 5.27
C ARG A 49 -9.85 10.77 3.82
N GLN A 50 -8.63 10.87 3.34
CA GLN A 50 -8.25 10.52 2.00
C GLN A 50 -7.10 9.53 2.10
N VAL A 51 -7.00 8.68 1.09
CA VAL A 51 -5.88 7.73 0.98
C VAL A 51 -5.18 7.88 -0.35
N PHE A 52 -3.86 7.84 -0.30
CA PHE A 52 -2.99 7.77 -1.46
C PHE A 52 -2.16 6.49 -1.37
N LEU A 53 -2.13 5.72 -2.45
CA LEU A 53 -1.47 4.43 -2.54
C LEU A 53 -0.59 4.40 -3.78
N ALA A 54 0.69 4.09 -3.61
CA ALA A 54 1.61 3.95 -4.72
C ALA A 54 2.71 2.92 -4.43
N PRO A 55 3.16 2.17 -5.45
CA PRO A 55 4.39 1.39 -5.34
C PRO A 55 5.61 2.31 -5.35
N VAL A 56 6.64 1.92 -4.60
CA VAL A 56 7.97 2.51 -4.59
C VAL A 56 9.00 1.42 -4.81
N GLN A 57 9.99 1.68 -5.66
CA GLN A 57 11.10 0.76 -5.85
C GLN A 57 12.11 0.89 -4.70
N SER A 58 12.61 -0.23 -4.21
CA SER A 58 13.68 -0.31 -3.23
C SER A 58 14.69 -1.38 -3.64
N GLY A 59 15.85 -1.43 -2.98
CA GLY A 59 16.83 -2.51 -3.20
C GLY A 59 16.27 -3.92 -2.96
N ALA A 60 15.20 -4.06 -2.16
CA ALA A 60 14.52 -5.34 -1.88
C ALA A 60 13.38 -5.67 -2.87
N GLY A 61 13.15 -4.83 -3.89
CA GLY A 61 11.99 -4.89 -4.76
C GLY A 61 10.89 -3.87 -4.42
N PRO A 62 9.70 -3.99 -5.04
CA PRO A 62 8.64 -3.00 -4.90
C PRO A 62 7.96 -3.07 -3.53
N ILE A 63 7.79 -1.91 -2.90
CA ILE A 63 7.05 -1.74 -1.65
C ILE A 63 5.80 -0.91 -1.93
N LEU A 64 4.67 -1.26 -1.32
CA LEU A 64 3.47 -0.41 -1.35
C LEU A 64 3.48 0.57 -0.18
N VAL A 65 3.27 1.85 -0.48
CA VAL A 65 3.13 2.90 0.53
C VAL A 65 1.68 3.38 0.53
N LEU A 66 1.07 3.34 1.71
CA LEU A 66 -0.23 3.96 2.00
C LEU A 66 0.02 5.24 2.80
N ALA A 67 -0.50 6.37 2.30
CA ALA A 67 -0.63 7.60 3.06
C ALA A 67 -2.11 7.87 3.36
N VAL A 68 -2.43 8.12 4.63
CA VAL A 68 -3.76 8.53 5.08
C VAL A 68 -3.66 9.96 5.59
N PHE A 69 -4.51 10.86 5.08
CA PHE A 69 -4.48 12.29 5.40
C PHE A 69 -5.89 12.86 5.51
N ASP A 70 -6.05 14.00 6.18
CA ASP A 70 -7.35 14.70 6.28
C ASP A 70 -7.67 15.54 5.04
N GLU A 71 -8.86 16.14 5.05
CA GLU A 71 -9.34 17.09 4.05
C GLU A 71 -8.51 18.39 3.99
N ARG A 72 -7.71 18.70 5.02
CA ARG A 72 -6.90 19.93 5.08
C ARG A 72 -5.60 19.78 4.29
N THR A 73 -5.15 18.54 4.08
CA THR A 73 -3.94 18.23 3.34
C THR A 73 -4.28 17.97 1.88
N SER A 74 -3.64 18.68 0.95
CA SER A 74 -3.87 18.48 -0.49
C SER A 74 -3.11 17.27 -1.02
N LEU A 75 -3.69 16.59 -2.02
CA LEU A 75 -3.04 15.47 -2.72
C LEU A 75 -1.68 15.88 -3.32
N GLY A 76 -1.54 17.14 -3.77
CA GLY A 76 -0.28 17.66 -4.32
C GLY A 76 0.86 17.62 -3.31
N VAL A 77 0.60 18.03 -2.06
CA VAL A 77 1.59 17.98 -0.96
C VAL A 77 1.96 16.52 -0.65
N VAL A 78 0.97 15.63 -0.59
CA VAL A 78 1.22 14.19 -0.36
C VAL A 78 2.10 13.60 -1.46
N ARG A 79 1.81 13.89 -2.74
CA ARG A 79 2.64 13.44 -3.87
C ARG A 79 4.05 13.99 -3.81
N HIS A 80 4.23 15.24 -3.39
CA HIS A 80 5.55 15.84 -3.22
C HIS A 80 6.39 15.10 -2.17
N PHE A 81 5.84 14.89 -0.98
CA PHE A 81 6.54 14.15 0.09
C PHE A 81 6.73 12.68 -0.25
N PHE A 82 5.77 12.05 -0.92
CA PHE A 82 5.92 10.69 -1.45
C PHE A 82 7.10 10.61 -2.43
N GLY A 83 7.23 11.56 -3.35
CA GLY A 83 8.38 11.61 -4.26
C GLY A 83 9.72 11.73 -3.54
N ALA A 84 9.77 12.54 -2.46
CA ALA A 84 10.96 12.65 -1.62
C ALA A 84 11.27 11.35 -0.86
N LEU A 85 10.25 10.70 -0.29
CA LEU A 85 10.36 9.40 0.35
C LEU A 85 10.87 8.35 -0.64
N ALA A 86 10.30 8.30 -1.84
CA ALA A 86 10.66 7.35 -2.88
C ALA A 86 12.13 7.45 -3.28
N ARG A 87 12.64 8.67 -3.48
CA ARG A 87 14.07 8.90 -3.75
C ARG A 87 14.96 8.41 -2.61
N ARG A 88 14.57 8.64 -1.35
CA ARG A 88 15.34 8.16 -0.19
C ARG A 88 15.32 6.64 -0.07
N LEU A 89 14.18 6.00 -0.31
CA LEU A 89 14.07 4.55 -0.28
C LEU A 89 14.85 3.88 -1.42
N ALA A 90 14.90 4.50 -2.60
CA ALA A 90 15.69 4.01 -3.72
C ALA A 90 17.21 4.01 -3.44
N THR A 91 17.69 4.85 -2.52
CA THR A 91 19.11 4.85 -2.09
C THR A 91 19.44 3.78 -1.05
N LEU A 92 18.45 3.08 -0.50
CA LEU A 92 18.70 2.00 0.44
C LEU A 92 19.10 0.74 -0.32
N GLY A 93 20.22 0.13 0.08
CA GLY A 93 20.69 -1.15 -0.46
C GLY A 93 19.76 -2.32 -0.15
N GLU A 94 20.05 -3.47 -0.74
CA GLU A 94 19.30 -4.70 -0.49
C GLU A 94 19.45 -5.14 0.98
N PRO A 95 18.36 -5.36 1.72
CA PRO A 95 18.43 -5.86 3.08
C PRO A 95 18.96 -7.30 3.09
N PRO A 96 19.90 -7.66 3.97
CA PRO A 96 20.45 -9.01 4.01
C PRO A 96 19.35 -10.03 4.38
N GLY A 97 19.13 -11.01 3.50
CA GLY A 97 18.40 -12.24 3.82
C GLY A 97 16.87 -12.14 3.88
N THR A 98 16.22 -11.46 2.94
CA THR A 98 14.74 -11.51 2.85
C THR A 98 14.30 -12.80 2.16
N THR A 99 13.79 -13.76 2.93
CA THR A 99 13.04 -14.89 2.35
C THR A 99 11.67 -14.36 1.98
N LEU A 100 11.38 -14.25 0.68
CA LEU A 100 10.06 -13.83 0.22
C LEU A 100 9.04 -14.93 0.57
N PRO A 101 7.90 -14.59 1.19
CA PRO A 101 6.83 -15.55 1.41
C PRO A 101 6.32 -16.10 0.07
N SER A 102 5.97 -17.38 0.03
CA SER A 102 5.43 -18.00 -1.17
C SER A 102 4.05 -17.41 -1.50
N THR A 103 3.64 -17.43 -2.78
CA THR A 103 2.33 -16.92 -3.22
C THR A 103 1.17 -17.53 -2.45
N GLY A 104 1.25 -18.83 -2.10
CA GLY A 104 0.22 -19.54 -1.34
C GLY A 104 0.15 -19.13 0.14
N ASP A 105 1.22 -18.60 0.71
CA ASP A 105 1.20 -18.06 2.07
C ASP A 105 0.59 -16.65 2.08
N LEU A 106 0.88 -15.85 1.05
CA LEU A 106 0.29 -14.51 0.87
C LEU A 106 -1.23 -14.56 0.73
N GLU A 107 -1.75 -15.47 -0.10
CA GLU A 107 -3.20 -15.60 -0.34
C GLU A 107 -3.95 -16.05 0.92
N ARG A 108 -3.38 -16.98 1.69
CA ARG A 108 -3.95 -17.46 2.94
C ARG A 108 -3.98 -16.36 4.00
N ASP A 109 -2.89 -15.61 4.16
CA ASP A 109 -2.81 -14.54 5.14
C ASP A 109 -3.70 -13.34 4.76
N LEU A 110 -3.78 -13.02 3.46
CA LEU A 110 -4.73 -12.03 2.95
C LEU A 110 -6.17 -12.43 3.26
N SER A 111 -6.57 -13.64 2.87
CA SER A 111 -7.92 -14.17 3.09
C SER A 111 -8.29 -14.20 4.57
N ARG A 112 -7.36 -14.63 5.44
CA ARG A 112 -7.56 -14.66 6.89
C ARG A 112 -7.77 -13.26 7.47
N ASN A 113 -6.94 -12.29 7.09
CA ASN A 113 -7.08 -10.91 7.55
C ASN A 113 -8.38 -10.26 7.09
N LEU A 114 -8.82 -10.55 5.85
CA LEU A 114 -10.11 -10.07 5.34
C LEU A 114 -11.29 -10.68 6.11
N ALA A 115 -11.27 -11.98 6.42
CA ALA A 115 -12.32 -12.63 7.18
C ALA A 115 -12.48 -12.02 8.60
N MET A 116 -11.36 -11.73 9.28
CA MET A 116 -11.36 -11.06 10.58
C MET A 116 -11.95 -9.64 10.51
N LEU A 117 -11.69 -8.90 9.43
CA LEU A 117 -12.21 -7.54 9.25
C LEU A 117 -13.70 -7.47 8.95
N PHE A 118 -14.23 -8.42 8.16
CA PHE A 118 -15.61 -8.38 7.69
C PHE A 118 -16.56 -9.29 8.49
N GLY A 119 -16.10 -9.88 9.59
CA GLY A 119 -16.96 -10.57 10.56
C GLY A 119 -17.62 -11.85 10.03
N ARG A 120 -17.02 -12.51 9.04
CA ARG A 120 -17.45 -13.84 8.60
C ARG A 120 -16.55 -14.89 9.25
N ALA A 121 -16.90 -15.28 10.47
CA ALA A 121 -16.41 -16.52 11.10
C ALA A 121 -17.27 -17.70 10.64
#